data_AF-A0A8J7QRY8-F1
#
_entry.id   AF-A0A8J7QRY8-F1
#
_cell.length_a   1.000
_cell.length_b   1.000
_cell.length_c   1.000
_cell.angle_alpha   90.00
_cell.angle_beta   90.00
_cell.angle_gamma   90.00
#
_symmetry.space_group_name_H-M   'P 1'
#
loop_
_entity.id
_entity.type
_entity.pdbx_description
1 polymer ?
#
loop_
_entity_poly.entity_id
_entity_poly.type
_entity_poly.pdbx_seq_one_letter_code
_entity_poly.pdbx_strand_id
1 'polypeptide(L)' 'MKSGENNFEFLVEYITTKVVEWIIQDNNIRLEEALLMFHNSATFDKLCERKTDMYLESPAYVYEIFKEELRRGTLRGMTE' A
#
# COMPACT_ATOMS: atom_id res chain seq x y z
N MET A 1 4.09 -17.99 20.73
CA MET A 1 3.74 -16.96 19.72
C MET A 1 4.27 -15.63 20.22
N LYS A 2 5.17 -14.97 19.48
CA LYS A 2 5.73 -13.66 19.87
C LYS A 2 4.72 -12.58 19.46
N SER A 3 4.01 -11.99 20.42
CA SER A 3 2.89 -11.06 20.21
C SER A 3 3.21 -9.82 19.34
N GLY A 4 4.49 -9.49 19.11
CA GLY A 4 4.91 -8.33 18.30
C GLY A 4 4.99 -8.56 16.79
N GLU A 5 5.07 -9.80 16.31
CA GLU A 5 5.03 -10.08 14.85
C GLU A 5 3.60 -9.99 14.34
N ASN A 6 2.66 -10.60 15.07
CA ASN A 6 1.23 -10.56 14.75
C ASN A 6 0.68 -9.12 14.65
N ASN A 7 1.20 -8.16 15.43
CA ASN A 7 0.75 -6.77 15.38
C ASN A 7 1.21 -6.05 14.10
N PHE A 8 2.40 -6.37 13.60
CA PHE A 8 2.92 -5.78 12.38
C PHE A 8 2.15 -6.27 11.15
N GLU A 9 1.98 -7.59 11.04
CA GLU A 9 1.21 -8.20 9.96
C GLU A 9 -0.22 -7.65 9.92
N PHE A 10 -0.86 -7.53 11.09
CA PHE A 10 -2.19 -6.93 11.22
C PHE A 10 -2.24 -5.49 10.73
N LEU A 11 -1.27 -4.65 11.10
CA LEU A 11 -1.23 -3.25 10.68
C LEU A 11 -0.99 -3.10 9.17
N VAL A 12 -0.10 -3.92 8.61
CA VAL A 12 0.13 -3.97 7.15
C VAL A 12 -1.13 -4.38 6.41
N GLU A 13 -1.82 -5.43 6.87
CA GLU A 13 -3.06 -5.91 6.26
C GLU A 13 -4.20 -4.88 6.36
N TYR A 14 -4.35 -4.25 7.53
CA TYR A 14 -5.33 -3.19 7.76
C TYR A 14 -5.12 -2.00 6.82
N ILE A 15 -3.88 -1.51 6.71
CA ILE A 15 -3.53 -0.40 5.82
C ILE A 15 -3.77 -0.81 4.37
N THR A 16 -3.31 -2.00 3.96
CA THR A 16 -3.48 -2.53 2.61
C THR A 16 -4.96 -2.58 2.20
N THR A 17 -5.81 -3.10 3.09
CA THR A 17 -7.26 -3.17 2.86
C THR A 17 -7.84 -1.78 2.60
N LYS A 18 -7.50 -0.79 3.42
CA LYS A 18 -7.99 0.58 3.27
C LYS A 18 -7.48 1.28 2.02
N VAL A 19 -6.20 1.13 1.71
CA VAL A 19 -5.63 1.72 0.50
C VAL A 19 -6.27 1.11 -0.75
N VAL A 20 -6.43 -0.21 -0.81
CA VAL A 20 -7.05 -0.91 -1.95
C VAL A 20 -8.52 -0.50 -2.11
N GLU A 21 -9.29 -0.39 -1.03
CA GLU A 21 -10.67 0.14 -1.05
C GLU A 21 -10.73 1.52 -1.73
N TRP A 22 -9.82 2.43 -1.40
CA TRP A 22 -9.78 3.76 -2.02
C TRP A 22 -9.29 3.76 -3.46
N ILE A 23 -8.32 2.91 -3.81
CA ILE A 23 -7.90 2.73 -5.21
C ILE A 23 -9.08 2.29 -6.08
N ILE A 24 -9.89 1.35 -5.60
CA ILE A 24 -11.10 0.88 -6.30
C ILE A 24 -12.09 2.03 -6.49
N GLN A 25 -12.36 2.79 -5.41
CA GLN A 25 -13.33 3.89 -5.43
C GLN A 25 -12.90 5.04 -6.35
N ASP A 26 -11.65 5.48 -6.25
CA ASP A 26 -11.15 6.65 -6.97
C ASP A 26 -10.91 6.38 -8.46
N ASN A 27 -10.54 5.14 -8.83
CA ASN A 27 -10.24 4.78 -10.22
C ASN A 27 -11.36 3.98 -10.91
N ASN A 28 -12.40 3.56 -10.16
CA ASN A 28 -13.48 2.70 -10.65
C ASN A 28 -12.97 1.41 -11.33
N ILE A 29 -12.01 0.75 -10.70
CA ILE A 29 -11.37 -0.49 -11.18
C ILE A 29 -11.73 -1.69 -10.30
N ARG A 30 -11.47 -2.90 -10.79
CA ARG A 30 -11.74 -4.12 -10.01
C ARG A 30 -10.70 -4.33 -8.92
N LEU A 31 -11.05 -5.13 -7.92
CA LEU A 31 -10.17 -5.50 -6.81
C LEU A 31 -8.83 -6.05 -7.29
N GLU A 32 -8.83 -6.93 -8.29
CA GLU A 32 -7.59 -7.55 -8.79
C GLU A 32 -6.62 -6.51 -9.37
N GLU A 33 -7.16 -5.50 -10.04
CA GLU A 33 -6.38 -4.42 -10.64
C GLU A 33 -5.84 -3.46 -9.56
N ALA A 34 -6.66 -3.12 -8.57
CA ALA A 34 -6.25 -2.30 -7.44
C ALA A 34 -5.15 -2.98 -6.59
N LEU A 35 -5.29 -4.28 -6.34
CA LEU A 35 -4.26 -5.10 -5.68
C LEU A 35 -2.98 -5.10 -6.49
N LEU A 36 -3.06 -5.34 -7.81
CA LEU A 36 -1.90 -5.33 -8.68
C LEU A 36 -1.18 -3.98 -8.68
N MET A 37 -1.92 -2.87 -8.71
CA MET A 37 -1.35 -1.53 -8.63
C MET A 37 -0.64 -1.28 -7.31
N PHE A 38 -1.28 -1.61 -6.18
CA PHE A 38 -0.70 -1.32 -4.87
C PHE A 38 0.47 -2.25 -4.56
N HIS A 39 0.37 -3.55 -4.81
CA HIS A 39 1.45 -4.50 -4.54
C HIS A 39 2.71 -4.28 -5.40
N ASN A 40 2.59 -3.63 -6.56
CA ASN A 40 3.73 -3.24 -7.40
C ASN A 40 4.29 -1.84 -7.09
N SER A 41 3.80 -1.19 -6.03
CA SER A 41 4.23 0.15 -5.63
C SER A 41 5.42 0.11 -4.66
N ALA A 42 6.31 1.09 -4.79
CA ALA A 42 7.36 1.35 -3.80
C ALA A 42 6.77 1.73 -2.44
N THR A 43 5.55 2.28 -2.41
CA THR A 43 4.79 2.54 -1.19
C THR A 43 4.47 1.25 -0.44
N PHE A 44 4.02 0.20 -1.14
CA PHE A 44 3.75 -1.10 -0.52
C PHE A 44 5.02 -1.79 -0.03
N ASP A 45 6.13 -1.71 -0.79
CA ASP A 45 7.43 -2.21 -0.33
C ASP A 45 7.82 -1.58 1.01
N LYS A 46 7.69 -0.25 1.13
CA LYS A 46 7.99 0.47 2.36
C LYS A 46 7.06 0.06 3.50
N LEU A 47 5.77 -0.11 3.22
CA LEU A 47 4.79 -0.59 4.20
C LEU A 47 5.19 -1.95 4.78
N CYS A 48 5.70 -2.86 3.94
CA CYS A 48 6.18 -4.19 4.33
C CYS A 48 7.55 -4.19 5.01
N GLU A 49 8.27 -3.06 5.04
CA GLU A 49 9.57 -2.93 5.69
C GLU A 49 9.46 -2.28 7.06
N ARG A 50 9.54 -3.07 8.15
CA ARG A 50 9.42 -2.57 9.53
C ARG A 50 10.34 -1.37 9.85
N LYS A 51 11.54 -1.31 9.26
CA LYS A 51 12.50 -0.23 9.47
C LYS A 51 12.06 1.14 8.93
N THR A 52 11.02 1.20 8.11
CA THR A 52 10.48 2.46 7.56
C THR A 52 9.46 3.11 8.49
N ASP A 53 8.99 2.36 9.50
CA ASP A 53 7.89 2.72 10.40
C ASP A 53 6.57 3.10 9.69
N MET A 54 6.45 2.85 8.39
CA MET A 54 5.25 3.22 7.61
C MET A 54 3.98 2.49 8.06
N TYR A 55 4.12 1.30 8.66
CA TYR A 55 3.01 0.55 9.26
C TYR A 55 2.43 1.20 10.53
N LEU A 56 3.11 2.20 11.11
CA LEU A 56 2.62 2.99 12.24
C LEU A 56 1.79 4.20 11.78
N GLU A 57 1.83 4.51 10.48
CA GLU A 57 1.12 5.64 9.91
C GLU A 57 -0.34 5.32 9.62
N SER A 58 -1.16 6.37 9.49
CA SER A 58 -2.56 6.21 9.09
C SER A 58 -2.67 5.67 7.66
N PRO A 59 -3.71 4.88 7.32
CA PRO A 59 -3.92 4.45 5.94
C PRO A 59 -4.01 5.61 4.97
N ALA A 60 -4.61 6.75 5.37
CA ALA A 60 -4.74 7.94 4.54
C ALA A 60 -3.38 8.51 4.15
N TYR A 61 -2.43 8.57 5.07
CA TYR A 61 -1.06 9.00 4.77
C TYR A 61 -0.40 8.07 3.74
N VAL A 62 -0.49 6.74 3.94
CA VAL A 62 0.06 5.76 3.01
C VAL A 62 -0.57 5.91 1.61
N TYR A 63 -1.87 6.20 1.55
CA TYR A 63 -2.55 6.45 0.28
C TYR A 63 -2.07 7.72 -0.43
N GLU A 64 -1.82 8.82 0.29
CA GLU A 64 -1.26 10.04 -0.31
C GLU A 64 0.14 9.79 -0.89
N ILE A 65 0.98 9.01 -0.20
CA ILE A 65 2.30 8.62 -0.73
C ILE A 65 2.17 7.78 -2.00
N PHE A 66 1.24 6.83 -2.02
CA PHE A 66 0.94 6.05 -3.22
C PHE A 66 0.46 6.92 -4.39
N LYS A 67 -0.44 7.88 -4.15
CA LYS A 67 -0.89 8.81 -5.19
C LYS A 67 0.23 9.68 -5.73
N GLU A 68 1.15 10.13 -4.88
CA GLU A 68 2.33 10.87 -5.31
C GLU A 68 3.29 10.00 -6.15
N GLU A 69 3.42 8.72 -5.80
CA GLU A 69 4.15 7.73 -6.61
C GLU A 69 3.54 7.57 -8.01
N LEU A 70 2.21 7.44 -8.10
CA LEU A 70 1.48 7.39 -9.37
C LEU A 70 1.74 8.63 -10.22
N ARG A 71 1.66 9.82 -9.60
CA ARG A 71 1.89 11.11 -10.28
C ARG A 71 3.30 11.25 -10.85
N ARG A 72 4.29 10.56 -10.26
CA ARG A 72 5.68 10.53 -10.73
C ARG A 72 5.94 9.46 -11.80
N GLY A 73 5.00 8.53 -12.00
CA GLY A 73 5.15 7.43 -12.96
C GLY A 73 6.13 6.34 -12.51
N THR A 74 6.29 6.12 -11.21
CA THR A 74 7.33 5.22 -10.66
C THR A 74 6.85 3.82 -10.29
N LEU A 75 5.66 3.41 -10.75
CA LEU A 75 5.18 2.03 -10.55
C LEU A 75 6.13 1.02 -11.22
N ARG A 76 6.53 -0.01 -10.48
CA ARG A 76 7.39 -1.07 -11.04
C ARG A 76 6.59 -1.90 -12.04
N GLY A 77 7.13 -2.08 -13.25
CA GLY A 77 6.53 -2.93 -14.28
C GLY A 77 5.60 -2.23 -15.27
N MET A 78 5.52 -0.88 -15.27
CA MET A 78 4.80 -0.11 -16.30
C MET A 78 5.71 0.54 -17.35
N THR A 79 7.01 0.25 -17.34
CA THR A 79 7.92 0.62 -18.44
C THR A 79 8.05 -0.55 -19.41
N GLU A 80 7.61 -0.33 -20.65
CA GLU A 80 7.84 -1.20 -21.81
C GLU A 80 9.33 -1.57 -21.99
#